data_AF-A0A8T3Q9Z0-F1
#
_entry.id   AF-A0A8T3Q9Z0-F1
#
_cell.length_a   1.000
_cell.length_b   1.000
_cell.length_c   1.000
_cell.angle_alpha   90.00
_cell.angle_beta   90.00
_cell.angle_gamma   90.00
#
_symmetry.space_group_name_H-M   'P 1'
#
loop_
_entity.id
_entity.type
_entity.pdbx_description
1 polymer ?
#
loop_
_entity_poly.entity_id
_entity_poly.type
_entity_poly.pdbx_seq_one_letter_code
_entity_poly.pdbx_strand_id
1 'polypeptide(L)'
;MSILIHPTTSLEVPKTATLSRVVILFGLMALMLCVPLLNKCFWAAILLILASNSWYKDWKVLLQKEVFVVALVLILLFTLGITYSHASWNYAFRSWDKYLKIFYLLFFLPLFIQKKARTQAIYCLIISVMVSEIFTYLHFFNLLDLGFPTSKHWLFVQDIDAGFVVSFTAFVLVNLAVDNKRWRAIFLICFLICSIDVLILNQERTGYLIYLALAALFFLQRFRWKGVLAAIILLPLFFASLYISSDQFNNRTNQVVSNILDYQKGNQNTSIGLRLSFAQYSFSVIKHHLLIGSGTGSFEEIYRTLNGPKINNETWPAHPHNEYISILFQLGVVGLSIFLYWIYLQIRFSFSLPQEEKFLMQGLVLAFVLLGFCNASLLVNPAGACYVSFLAIFMAAKYEGKGIKCE
;
A
#
# COMPACT_ATOMS: atom_id res chain seq x y z
N MET A 1 11.47 7.34 -47.57
CA MET A 1 10.20 8.10 -47.59
C MET A 1 9.89 8.47 -46.14
N SER A 2 10.41 9.62 -45.73
CA SER A 2 10.39 10.15 -44.38
C SER A 2 9.04 10.83 -44.12
N ILE A 3 8.20 10.22 -43.27
CA ILE A 3 6.98 10.86 -42.79
C ILE A 3 7.38 11.76 -41.62
N LEU A 4 7.59 13.04 -41.94
CA LEU A 4 7.64 14.14 -40.99
C LEU A 4 6.28 14.23 -40.29
N ILE A 5 6.24 13.95 -38.99
CA ILE A 5 5.08 14.28 -38.15
C ILE A 5 5.24 15.74 -37.72
N HIS A 6 4.42 16.61 -38.32
CA HIS A 6 4.28 18.01 -37.92
C HIS A 6 3.82 18.12 -36.45
N PRO A 7 4.26 19.16 -35.72
CA PRO A 7 3.81 19.44 -34.36
C PRO A 7 2.57 20.34 -34.40
N THR A 8 1.37 19.78 -34.40
CA THR A 8 0.15 20.56 -34.17
C THR A 8 -0.98 19.76 -33.52
N THR A 9 -1.65 20.44 -32.60
CA THR A 9 -3.02 20.23 -32.10
C THR A 9 -3.29 19.08 -31.13
N SER A 10 -3.86 19.47 -30.00
CA SER A 10 -4.39 18.65 -28.91
C SER A 10 -5.15 17.43 -29.42
N LEU A 11 -4.57 16.24 -29.21
CA LEU A 11 -5.36 15.02 -29.11
C LEU A 11 -6.34 15.23 -27.95
N GLU A 12 -7.60 15.54 -28.27
CA GLU A 12 -8.68 15.52 -27.29
C GLU A 12 -8.66 14.16 -26.62
N VAL A 13 -8.27 14.13 -25.34
CA VAL A 13 -8.38 12.92 -24.53
C VAL A 13 -9.84 12.50 -24.62
N PRO A 14 -10.16 11.26 -25.05
CA PRO A 14 -11.53 10.82 -25.21
C PRO A 14 -12.34 11.22 -23.96
N LYS A 15 -13.53 11.79 -24.14
CA LYS A 15 -14.37 12.24 -23.01
C LYS A 15 -14.54 11.14 -21.95
N THR A 16 -14.57 9.88 -22.39
CA THR A 16 -14.60 8.66 -21.57
C THR A 16 -13.34 8.46 -20.71
N ALA A 17 -12.14 8.70 -21.25
CA ALA A 17 -10.89 8.63 -20.49
C ALA A 17 -10.78 9.77 -19.47
N THR A 18 -11.25 10.98 -19.82
CA THR A 18 -11.33 12.09 -18.88
C THR A 18 -12.31 11.80 -17.74
N LEU A 19 -13.48 11.25 -18.05
CA LEU A 19 -14.47 10.82 -17.06
C LEU A 19 -13.91 9.72 -16.15
N SER A 20 -13.28 8.69 -16.72
CA SER A 20 -12.63 7.62 -15.94
C SER A 20 -11.61 8.17 -14.95
N ARG A 21 -10.76 9.11 -15.38
CA ARG A 21 -9.81 9.79 -14.48
C ARG A 21 -10.51 10.53 -13.33
N VAL A 22 -11.61 11.24 -13.61
CA VAL A 22 -12.39 11.94 -12.56
C VAL A 22 -12.97 10.94 -11.56
N VAL A 23 -13.50 9.80 -12.04
CA VAL A 23 -14.02 8.75 -11.17
C VAL A 23 -12.92 8.14 -10.29
N ILE A 24 -11.71 7.93 -10.82
CA ILE A 24 -10.56 7.47 -10.02
C ILE A 24 -10.20 8.51 -8.95
N LEU A 25 -10.11 9.79 -9.31
CA LEU A 25 -9.80 10.86 -8.36
C LEU A 25 -10.84 10.94 -7.24
N PHE A 26 -12.13 10.82 -7.56
CA PHE A 26 -13.20 10.76 -6.56
C PHE A 26 -13.07 9.54 -5.65
N GLY A 27 -12.77 8.37 -6.22
CA GLY A 27 -12.47 7.16 -5.44
C GLY A 27 -11.29 7.36 -4.48
N LEU A 28 -10.20 7.97 -4.95
CA LEU A 28 -9.03 8.28 -4.13
C LEU A 28 -9.33 9.26 -2.98
N MET A 29 -10.24 10.22 -3.17
CA MET A 29 -10.70 11.09 -2.07
C MET A 29 -11.44 10.31 -0.99
N ALA A 30 -12.09 9.20 -1.35
CA ALA A 30 -12.79 8.30 -0.43
C ALA A 30 -11.89 7.18 0.15
N LEU A 31 -10.60 7.12 -0.20
CA LEU A 31 -9.68 6.04 0.17
C LEU A 31 -9.70 5.72 1.67
N MET A 32 -9.66 6.75 2.52
CA MET A 32 -9.63 6.63 3.97
C MET A 32 -11.00 6.74 4.63
N LEU A 33 -12.06 6.96 3.86
CA LEU A 33 -13.41 7.25 4.37
C LEU A 33 -14.39 6.11 4.06
N CYS A 34 -14.30 5.51 2.88
CA CYS A 34 -15.23 4.48 2.43
C CYS A 34 -14.59 3.54 1.40
N VAL A 35 -14.07 2.41 1.89
CA VAL A 35 -13.45 1.35 1.05
C VAL A 35 -14.41 0.77 0.01
N PRO A 36 -15.71 0.52 0.30
CA PRO A 36 -16.65 0.07 -0.72
C PRO A 36 -16.83 1.08 -1.87
N LEU A 37 -16.86 2.38 -1.55
CA LEU A 37 -16.97 3.44 -2.56
C LEU A 37 -15.72 3.50 -3.44
N LEU A 38 -14.53 3.45 -2.84
CA LEU A 38 -13.25 3.35 -3.56
C LEU A 38 -13.27 2.23 -4.60
N ASN A 39 -13.63 1.01 -4.17
CA ASN A 39 -13.65 -0.15 -5.07
C ASN A 39 -14.67 0.00 -6.21
N LYS A 40 -15.87 0.52 -5.92
CA LYS A 40 -16.90 0.79 -6.94
C LYS A 40 -16.43 1.82 -7.95
N CYS A 41 -15.79 2.90 -7.51
CA CYS A 41 -15.22 3.92 -8.39
C CYS A 41 -14.13 3.32 -9.29
N PHE A 42 -13.23 2.51 -8.74
CA PHE A 42 -12.14 1.91 -9.52
C PHE A 42 -12.64 0.93 -10.57
N TRP A 43 -13.61 0.08 -10.23
CA TRP A 43 -14.26 -0.79 -11.22
C TRP A 43 -15.02 -0.01 -12.30
N ALA A 44 -15.79 1.02 -11.91
CA ALA A 44 -16.48 1.89 -12.86
C ALA A 44 -15.49 2.59 -13.81
N ALA A 45 -14.35 3.06 -13.29
CA ALA A 45 -13.30 3.67 -14.09
C ALA A 45 -12.70 2.69 -15.11
N ILE A 46 -12.47 1.43 -14.74
CA ILE A 46 -12.01 0.39 -15.67
C ILE A 46 -13.05 0.14 -16.77
N LEU A 47 -14.33 -0.01 -16.41
CA LEU A 47 -15.39 -0.23 -17.39
C LEU A 47 -15.48 0.93 -18.41
N LEU A 48 -15.32 2.17 -17.95
CA LEU A 48 -15.27 3.34 -18.84
C LEU A 48 -14.05 3.33 -19.79
N ILE A 49 -12.89 2.83 -19.34
CA ILE A 49 -11.69 2.67 -20.17
C ILE A 49 -11.88 1.54 -21.20
N LEU A 50 -12.49 0.43 -20.79
CA LEU A 50 -12.81 -0.65 -21.72
C LEU A 50 -13.78 -0.17 -22.81
N ALA A 51 -14.78 0.62 -22.43
CA ALA A 51 -15.74 1.24 -23.34
C ALA A 51 -15.12 2.29 -24.28
N SER A 52 -13.98 2.90 -23.93
CA SER A 52 -13.30 3.87 -24.81
C SER A 52 -12.58 3.21 -25.99
N ASN A 53 -12.39 1.89 -25.96
CA ASN A 53 -11.69 1.10 -26.96
C ASN A 53 -10.29 1.64 -27.33
N SER A 54 -9.64 2.40 -26.43
CA SER A 54 -8.28 2.93 -26.63
C SER A 54 -7.21 2.16 -25.87
N TRP A 55 -7.62 1.36 -24.88
CA TRP A 55 -6.75 0.68 -23.92
C TRP A 55 -5.77 -0.32 -24.55
N TYR A 56 -6.15 -0.99 -25.63
CA TYR A 56 -5.30 -2.01 -26.27
C TYR A 56 -4.01 -1.42 -26.84
N LYS A 57 -4.03 -0.16 -27.28
CA LYS A 57 -2.84 0.53 -27.81
C LYS A 57 -1.84 0.79 -26.70
N ASP A 58 -2.33 1.24 -25.55
CA ASP A 58 -1.52 1.50 -24.37
C ASP A 58 -0.94 0.18 -23.83
N TRP A 59 -1.76 -0.87 -23.77
CA TRP A 59 -1.33 -2.20 -23.34
C TRP A 59 -0.22 -2.75 -24.22
N LYS A 60 -0.28 -2.59 -25.54
CA LYS A 60 0.77 -3.06 -26.44
C LYS A 60 2.15 -2.49 -26.07
N VAL A 61 2.20 -1.23 -25.66
CA VAL A 61 3.46 -0.58 -25.25
C VAL A 61 3.85 -0.95 -23.82
N LEU A 62 2.89 -0.97 -22.89
CA LEU A 62 3.16 -1.32 -21.49
C LEU A 62 3.67 -2.76 -21.37
N LEU A 63 3.10 -3.70 -22.13
CA LEU A 63 3.51 -5.10 -22.12
C LEU A 63 4.88 -5.36 -22.77
N GLN A 64 5.54 -4.35 -23.31
CA GLN A 64 6.95 -4.43 -23.69
C GLN A 64 7.89 -4.22 -22.49
N LYS A 65 7.40 -3.72 -21.34
CA LYS A 65 8.24 -3.49 -20.17
C LYS A 65 8.05 -4.60 -19.14
N GLU A 66 9.18 -5.13 -18.68
CA GLU A 66 9.27 -6.28 -17.76
C GLU A 66 8.37 -6.12 -16.52
N VAL A 67 8.31 -4.92 -15.93
CA VAL A 67 7.55 -4.67 -14.68
C VAL A 67 6.05 -4.94 -14.81
N PHE A 68 5.46 -4.70 -15.99
CA PHE A 68 4.04 -4.94 -16.22
C PHE A 68 3.77 -6.40 -16.60
N VAL A 69 4.68 -7.02 -17.38
CA VAL A 69 4.59 -8.44 -17.71
C VAL A 69 4.66 -9.28 -16.44
N VAL A 70 5.59 -9.00 -15.53
CA VAL A 70 5.74 -9.72 -14.26
C VAL A 70 4.51 -9.52 -13.37
N ALA A 71 3.89 -8.34 -13.38
CA ALA A 71 2.62 -8.10 -12.68
C ALA A 71 1.50 -9.01 -13.22
N LEU A 72 1.40 -9.16 -14.55
CA LEU A 72 0.43 -10.08 -15.16
C LEU A 72 0.75 -11.54 -14.89
N VAL A 73 2.03 -11.94 -14.89
CA VAL A 73 2.45 -13.28 -14.51
C VAL A 73 2.01 -13.58 -13.09
N LEU A 74 2.13 -12.63 -12.16
CA LEU A 74 1.66 -12.80 -10.78
C LEU A 74 0.14 -13.04 -10.72
N ILE A 75 -0.66 -12.26 -11.47
CA ILE A 75 -2.12 -12.48 -11.58
C ILE A 75 -2.43 -13.85 -12.20
N LEU A 76 -1.67 -14.25 -13.23
CA LEU A 76 -1.82 -15.56 -13.87
C LEU A 76 -1.52 -16.68 -12.87
N LEU A 77 -0.49 -16.55 -12.04
CA LEU A 77 -0.18 -17.52 -10.99
C LEU A 77 -1.30 -17.62 -9.95
N PHE A 78 -1.89 -16.51 -9.52
CA PHE A 78 -3.10 -16.55 -8.67
C PHE A 78 -4.29 -17.21 -9.36
N THR A 79 -4.46 -16.97 -10.65
CA THR A 79 -5.55 -17.58 -11.45
C THR A 79 -5.36 -19.09 -11.58
N LEU A 80 -4.14 -19.53 -11.94
CA LEU A 80 -3.78 -20.95 -11.97
C LEU A 80 -3.85 -21.56 -10.57
N GLY A 81 -3.54 -20.78 -9.53
CA GLY A 81 -3.68 -21.15 -8.13
C GLY A 81 -5.09 -21.57 -7.72
N ILE A 82 -6.12 -21.16 -8.46
CA ILE A 82 -7.50 -21.61 -8.20
C ILE A 82 -7.66 -23.08 -8.57
N THR A 83 -7.02 -23.56 -9.64
CA THR A 83 -7.28 -24.91 -10.19
C THR A 83 -6.76 -26.04 -9.31
N TYR A 84 -5.75 -25.77 -8.48
CA TYR A 84 -5.21 -26.70 -7.49
C TYR A 84 -5.43 -26.23 -6.04
N SER A 85 -6.34 -25.28 -5.83
CA SER A 85 -6.63 -24.79 -4.48
C SER A 85 -7.28 -25.86 -3.62
N HIS A 86 -6.77 -26.02 -2.40
CA HIS A 86 -7.38 -26.87 -1.38
C HIS A 86 -8.58 -26.20 -0.70
N ALA A 87 -8.91 -24.96 -1.09
CA ALA A 87 -10.16 -24.31 -0.72
C ALA A 87 -11.27 -24.59 -1.74
N SER A 88 -12.50 -24.53 -1.26
CA SER A 88 -13.69 -24.44 -2.10
C SER A 88 -13.62 -23.23 -3.03
N TRP A 89 -14.22 -23.37 -4.21
CA TRP A 89 -14.24 -22.35 -5.26
C TRP A 89 -14.65 -20.96 -4.75
N ASN A 90 -15.61 -20.89 -3.82
CA ASN A 90 -16.06 -19.62 -3.24
C ASN A 90 -14.93 -18.87 -2.51
N TYR A 91 -14.14 -19.57 -1.70
CA TYR A 91 -13.01 -18.96 -0.99
C TYR A 91 -11.87 -18.61 -1.94
N ALA A 92 -11.58 -19.50 -2.90
CA ALA A 92 -10.56 -19.26 -3.91
C ALA A 92 -10.86 -18.01 -4.77
N PHE A 93 -12.08 -17.90 -5.31
CA PHE A 93 -12.50 -16.74 -6.10
C PHE A 93 -12.56 -15.44 -5.29
N ARG A 94 -13.04 -15.48 -4.03
CA ARG A 94 -13.05 -14.30 -3.14
C ARG A 94 -11.64 -13.79 -2.83
N SER A 95 -10.67 -14.68 -2.72
CA SER A 95 -9.26 -14.29 -2.55
C SER A 95 -8.68 -13.74 -3.86
N TRP A 96 -8.91 -14.45 -4.97
CA TRP A 96 -8.43 -14.06 -6.30
C TRP A 96 -8.94 -12.68 -6.75
N ASP A 97 -10.23 -12.37 -6.54
CA ASP A 97 -10.84 -11.08 -6.87
C ASP A 97 -10.07 -9.91 -6.24
N LYS A 98 -9.58 -10.09 -5.01
CA LYS A 98 -8.78 -9.07 -4.33
C LYS A 98 -7.47 -8.82 -5.08
N TYR A 99 -6.78 -9.85 -5.58
CA TYR A 99 -5.53 -9.69 -6.32
C TYR A 99 -5.70 -9.04 -7.70
N LEU A 100 -6.91 -9.02 -8.28
CA LEU A 100 -7.19 -8.32 -9.54
C LEU A 100 -6.90 -6.82 -9.46
N LYS A 101 -6.81 -6.23 -8.26
CA LYS A 101 -6.39 -4.83 -8.10
C LYS A 101 -5.03 -4.53 -8.76
N ILE A 102 -4.17 -5.53 -8.98
CA ILE A 102 -2.93 -5.36 -9.73
C ILE A 102 -3.19 -4.83 -11.16
N PHE A 103 -4.35 -5.11 -11.76
CA PHE A 103 -4.75 -4.53 -13.06
C PHE A 103 -4.87 -3.00 -13.02
N TYR A 104 -5.07 -2.38 -11.86
CA TYR A 104 -5.07 -0.92 -11.74
C TYR A 104 -3.75 -0.32 -12.26
N LEU A 105 -2.64 -1.07 -12.13
CA LEU A 105 -1.35 -0.67 -12.66
C LEU A 105 -1.38 -0.41 -14.18
N LEU A 106 -2.06 -1.28 -14.93
CA LEU A 106 -2.14 -1.20 -16.39
C LEU A 106 -3.17 -0.18 -16.86
N PHE A 107 -4.32 -0.11 -16.19
CA PHE A 107 -5.41 0.77 -16.61
C PHE A 107 -5.24 2.22 -16.15
N PHE A 108 -4.68 2.46 -14.97
CA PHE A 108 -4.60 3.82 -14.43
C PHE A 108 -3.44 4.59 -15.06
N LEU A 109 -2.30 3.94 -15.30
CA LEU A 109 -1.08 4.61 -15.77
C LEU A 109 -1.32 5.53 -17.00
N PRO A 110 -2.01 5.11 -18.08
CA PRO A 110 -2.27 5.97 -19.23
C PRO A 110 -3.05 7.26 -18.91
N LEU A 111 -3.89 7.23 -17.87
CA LEU A 111 -4.71 8.39 -17.46
C LEU A 111 -3.92 9.46 -16.70
N PHE A 112 -2.73 9.11 -16.20
CA PHE A 112 -1.92 9.95 -15.31
C PHE A 112 -0.58 10.38 -15.95
N ILE A 113 -0.44 10.30 -17.28
CA ILE A 113 0.78 10.74 -18.00
C ILE A 113 1.06 12.23 -17.79
N GLN A 114 0.03 13.06 -17.67
CA GLN A 114 0.17 14.50 -17.47
C GLN A 114 0.52 14.82 -16.01
N LYS A 115 1.52 15.67 -15.75
CA LYS A 115 1.89 16.10 -14.38
C LYS A 115 0.69 16.63 -13.59
N LYS A 116 -0.16 17.44 -14.23
CA LYS A 116 -1.39 17.98 -13.62
C LYS A 116 -2.28 16.87 -13.04
N ALA A 117 -2.46 15.76 -13.77
CA ALA A 117 -3.28 14.64 -13.33
C ALA A 117 -2.65 13.92 -12.13
N ARG A 118 -1.32 13.71 -12.14
CA ARG A 118 -0.61 13.11 -11.00
C ARG A 118 -0.72 13.97 -9.76
N THR A 119 -0.53 15.29 -9.91
CA THR A 119 -0.68 16.24 -8.81
C THR A 119 -2.09 16.24 -8.23
N GLN A 120 -3.12 16.15 -9.08
CA GLN A 120 -4.51 16.00 -8.61
C GLN A 120 -4.70 14.74 -7.77
N ALA A 121 -4.14 13.61 -8.18
CA ALA A 121 -4.24 12.36 -7.40
C ALA A 121 -3.54 12.47 -6.04
N ILE A 122 -2.38 13.12 -5.98
CA ILE A 122 -1.67 13.40 -4.71
C ILE A 122 -2.54 14.26 -3.79
N TYR A 123 -3.19 15.31 -4.33
CA TYR A 123 -4.10 16.13 -3.52
C TYR A 123 -5.34 15.37 -3.08
N CYS A 124 -5.90 14.46 -3.90
CA CYS A 124 -7.00 13.59 -3.48
C CYS A 124 -6.60 12.69 -2.30
N LEU A 125 -5.38 12.14 -2.29
CA LEU A 125 -4.85 11.39 -1.14
C LEU A 125 -4.73 12.27 0.10
N ILE A 126 -4.13 13.45 -0.03
CA ILE A 126 -3.98 14.39 1.09
C ILE A 126 -5.34 14.77 1.66
N ILE A 127 -6.32 15.10 0.81
CA ILE A 127 -7.68 15.42 1.24
C ILE A 127 -8.31 14.23 1.96
N SER A 128 -8.19 13.02 1.41
CA SER A 128 -8.74 11.80 2.03
C SER A 128 -8.20 11.61 3.45
N VAL A 129 -6.89 11.73 3.63
CA VAL A 129 -6.23 11.61 4.93
C VAL A 129 -6.63 12.75 5.85
N MET A 130 -6.54 14.01 5.42
CA MET A 130 -6.90 15.16 6.28
C MET A 130 -8.36 15.11 6.75
N VAL A 131 -9.30 14.67 5.91
CA VAL A 131 -10.70 14.49 6.33
C VAL A 131 -10.80 13.36 7.36
N SER A 132 -10.11 12.24 7.15
CA SER A 132 -10.07 11.13 8.12
C SER A 132 -9.45 11.55 9.46
N GLU A 133 -8.38 12.33 9.43
CA GLU A 133 -7.73 12.91 10.62
C GLU A 133 -8.71 13.79 11.39
N ILE A 134 -9.42 14.70 10.72
CA ILE A 134 -10.42 15.57 11.38
C ILE A 134 -11.42 14.74 12.18
N PHE A 135 -11.99 13.68 11.59
CA PHE A 135 -12.91 12.80 12.31
C PHE A 135 -12.25 12.05 13.47
N THR A 136 -11.01 11.59 13.28
CA THR A 136 -10.23 10.88 14.31
C THR A 136 -9.95 11.79 15.51
N TYR A 137 -9.54 13.04 15.28
CA TYR A 137 -9.32 14.04 16.34
C TYR A 137 -10.62 14.46 17.03
N LEU A 138 -11.71 14.66 16.28
CA LEU A 138 -13.02 14.97 16.86
C LEU A 138 -13.51 13.85 17.79
N HIS A 139 -13.30 12.59 17.39
CA HIS A 139 -13.58 11.42 18.23
C HIS A 139 -12.66 11.36 19.45
N PHE A 140 -11.35 11.55 19.26
CA PHE A 140 -10.35 11.50 20.34
C PHE A 140 -10.63 12.54 21.45
N PHE A 141 -11.04 13.75 21.08
CA PHE A 141 -11.39 14.81 22.03
C PHE A 141 -12.84 14.72 22.56
N ASN A 142 -13.58 13.65 22.23
CA ASN A 142 -15.00 13.48 22.56
C ASN A 142 -15.89 14.65 22.10
N LEU A 143 -15.52 15.32 21.00
CA LEU A 143 -16.30 16.42 20.41
C LEU A 143 -17.41 15.91 19.49
N LEU A 144 -17.30 14.66 19.02
CA LEU A 144 -18.28 14.02 18.15
C LEU A 144 -18.40 12.54 18.50
N ASP A 145 -19.57 12.12 18.98
CA ASP A 145 -19.88 10.70 19.18
C ASP A 145 -20.46 10.11 17.88
N LEU A 146 -19.67 9.27 17.24
CA LEU A 146 -20.04 8.55 16.02
C LEU A 146 -20.44 7.09 16.30
N GLY A 147 -20.60 6.70 17.58
CA GLY A 147 -20.93 5.33 17.98
C GLY A 147 -19.77 4.34 17.84
N PHE A 148 -18.55 4.83 17.62
CA PHE A 148 -17.35 3.98 17.61
C PHE A 148 -16.83 3.76 19.04
N PRO A 149 -16.25 2.59 19.35
CA PRO A 149 -15.57 2.38 20.63
C PRO A 149 -14.46 3.41 20.83
N THR A 150 -14.25 3.86 22.07
CA THR A 150 -13.14 4.75 22.43
C THR A 150 -11.76 4.12 22.17
N SER A 151 -11.70 2.78 22.11
CA SER A 151 -10.48 2.04 21.76
C SER A 151 -10.13 2.11 20.27
N LYS A 152 -11.09 2.46 19.40
CA LYS A 152 -10.87 2.54 17.95
C LYS A 152 -10.31 3.92 17.61
N HIS A 153 -9.09 3.94 17.07
CA HIS A 153 -8.42 5.18 16.71
C HIS A 153 -8.88 5.68 15.34
N TRP A 154 -8.54 4.96 14.26
CA TRP A 154 -9.05 5.32 12.94
C TRP A 154 -10.44 4.73 12.70
N LEU A 155 -11.40 5.61 12.41
CA LEU A 155 -12.81 5.24 12.46
C LEU A 155 -13.27 4.37 11.28
N PHE A 156 -12.77 4.68 10.08
CA PHE A 156 -13.31 4.15 8.82
C PHE A 156 -12.50 3.02 8.20
N VAL A 157 -11.26 2.82 8.66
CA VAL A 157 -10.30 1.87 8.09
C VAL A 157 -9.60 1.12 9.22
N GLN A 158 -9.10 -0.08 8.93
CA GLN A 158 -8.29 -0.84 9.90
C GLN A 158 -7.01 -0.09 10.26
N ASP A 159 -6.66 -0.07 11.54
CA ASP A 159 -5.58 0.77 12.06
C ASP A 159 -4.22 0.48 11.40
N ILE A 160 -3.93 -0.78 11.05
CA ILE A 160 -2.69 -1.16 10.36
C ILE A 160 -2.60 -0.51 8.96
N ASP A 161 -3.70 -0.51 8.22
CA ASP A 161 -3.74 0.08 6.88
C ASP A 161 -3.73 1.60 6.94
N ALA A 162 -4.41 2.20 7.92
CA ALA A 162 -4.38 3.64 8.17
C ALA A 162 -2.96 4.11 8.52
N GLY A 163 -2.26 3.41 9.41
CA GLY A 163 -0.87 3.70 9.75
C GLY A 163 0.06 3.74 8.52
N PHE A 164 -0.16 2.87 7.53
CA PHE A 164 0.56 2.92 6.25
C PHE A 164 0.19 4.16 5.43
N VAL A 165 -1.09 4.42 5.20
CA VAL A 165 -1.55 5.52 4.33
C VAL A 165 -1.18 6.88 4.92
N VAL A 166 -1.35 7.07 6.24
CA VAL A 166 -1.02 8.31 6.94
C VAL A 166 0.51 8.53 6.96
N SER A 167 1.31 7.51 7.27
CA SER A 167 2.78 7.62 7.26
C SER A 167 3.31 7.94 5.85
N PHE A 168 2.76 7.28 4.83
CA PHE A 168 3.11 7.59 3.45
C PHE A 168 2.69 9.03 3.08
N THR A 169 1.50 9.48 3.48
CA THR A 169 1.02 10.84 3.22
C THR A 169 1.87 11.89 3.92
N ALA A 170 2.33 11.65 5.17
CA ALA A 170 3.30 12.51 5.84
C ALA A 170 4.60 12.62 5.04
N PHE A 171 5.11 11.50 4.51
CA PHE A 171 6.29 11.51 3.63
C PHE A 171 6.06 12.30 2.33
N VAL A 172 4.87 12.21 1.72
CA VAL A 172 4.51 13.04 0.56
C VAL A 172 4.49 14.52 0.94
N LEU A 173 3.83 14.88 2.05
CA LEU A 173 3.67 16.26 2.51
C LEU A 173 5.01 16.93 2.81
N VAL A 174 5.96 16.24 3.46
CA VAL A 174 7.27 16.82 3.74
C VAL A 174 8.07 17.04 2.45
N ASN A 175 7.95 16.15 1.45
CA ASN A 175 8.57 16.36 0.14
C ASN A 175 7.96 17.57 -0.58
N LEU A 176 6.63 17.69 -0.60
CA LEU A 176 5.94 18.85 -1.18
C LEU A 176 6.31 20.15 -0.47
N ALA A 177 6.48 20.13 0.86
CA ALA A 177 6.89 21.30 1.64
C ALA A 177 8.28 21.81 1.25
N VAL A 178 9.22 20.90 0.94
CA VAL A 178 10.56 21.27 0.49
C VAL A 178 10.54 21.82 -0.93
N ASP A 179 9.78 21.18 -1.82
CA ASP A 179 9.77 21.53 -3.25
C ASP A 179 8.92 22.79 -3.55
N ASN A 180 7.91 23.09 -2.72
CA ASN A 180 6.97 24.18 -2.96
C ASN A 180 7.05 25.27 -1.87
N LYS A 181 7.88 26.29 -2.11
CA LYS A 181 8.08 27.41 -1.16
C LYS A 181 6.81 28.20 -0.86
N ARG A 182 5.89 28.34 -1.83
CA ARG A 182 4.68 29.15 -1.69
C ARG A 182 3.69 28.57 -0.67
N TRP A 183 3.50 27.25 -0.71
CA TRP A 183 2.53 26.54 0.13
C TRP A 183 3.18 25.72 1.25
N ARG A 184 4.49 25.91 1.47
CA ARG A 184 5.30 25.17 2.44
C ARG A 184 4.68 25.12 3.83
N ALA A 185 4.17 26.25 4.33
CA ALA A 185 3.57 26.31 5.67
C ALA A 185 2.37 25.36 5.81
N ILE A 186 1.47 25.34 4.81
CA ILE A 186 0.30 24.44 4.82
C ILE A 186 0.75 22.97 4.81
N PHE A 187 1.70 22.62 3.93
CA PHE A 187 2.20 21.25 3.88
C PHE A 187 2.89 20.82 5.17
N LEU A 188 3.62 21.73 5.83
CA LEU A 188 4.24 21.46 7.13
C LEU A 188 3.19 21.29 8.24
N ILE A 189 2.12 22.10 8.25
CA ILE A 189 1.03 21.95 9.22
C ILE A 189 0.35 20.58 9.04
N CYS A 190 -0.05 20.24 7.81
CA CYS A 190 -0.63 18.92 7.51
C CYS A 190 0.33 17.77 7.87
N PHE A 191 1.62 17.93 7.60
CA PHE A 191 2.65 16.96 7.98
C PHE A 191 2.72 16.78 9.49
N LEU A 192 2.67 17.85 10.27
CA LEU A 192 2.67 17.79 11.73
C LEU A 192 1.42 17.11 12.27
N ILE A 193 0.24 17.39 11.70
CA ILE A 193 -1.01 16.69 12.07
C ILE A 193 -0.83 15.18 11.88
N CYS A 194 -0.46 14.72 10.68
CA CYS A 194 -0.21 13.30 10.43
C CYS A 194 0.89 12.70 11.34
N SER A 195 1.93 13.48 11.64
CA SER A 195 3.05 13.01 12.47
C SER A 195 2.64 12.85 13.93
N ILE A 196 1.85 13.79 14.47
CA ILE A 196 1.30 13.70 15.83
C ILE A 196 0.36 12.51 15.91
N ASP A 197 -0.51 12.34 14.92
CA ASP A 197 -1.43 11.20 14.89
C ASP A 197 -0.67 9.87 14.90
N VAL A 198 0.28 9.68 13.98
CA VAL A 198 1.04 8.43 13.88
C VAL A 198 1.95 8.19 15.08
N LEU A 199 2.62 9.22 15.62
CA LEU A 199 3.66 9.07 16.65
C LEU A 199 3.12 9.08 18.09
N ILE A 200 2.01 9.77 18.33
CA ILE A 200 1.51 10.01 19.69
C ILE A 200 0.16 9.33 19.92
N LEU A 201 -0.80 9.50 19.01
CA LEU A 201 -2.19 9.06 19.23
C LEU A 201 -2.42 7.61 18.82
N ASN A 202 -1.83 7.23 17.71
CA ASN A 202 -1.96 5.91 17.13
C ASN A 202 -1.55 4.81 18.13
N GLN A 203 -2.31 3.72 18.11
CA GLN A 203 -2.10 2.54 18.95
C GLN A 203 -1.27 1.44 18.26
N GLU A 204 -1.07 1.53 16.95
CA GLU A 204 -0.42 0.53 16.11
C GLU A 204 1.08 0.76 15.92
N ARG A 205 1.86 -0.29 16.17
CA ARG A 205 3.33 -0.27 16.12
C ARG A 205 3.89 -0.19 14.70
N THR A 206 3.15 -0.72 13.72
CA THR A 206 3.55 -0.75 12.31
C THR A 206 3.69 0.65 11.73
N GLY A 207 2.84 1.60 12.14
CA GLY A 207 2.92 3.01 11.71
C GLY A 207 4.26 3.64 12.09
N TYR A 208 4.74 3.45 13.32
CA TYR A 208 6.04 3.97 13.76
C TYR A 208 7.20 3.45 12.91
N LEU A 209 7.21 2.14 12.62
CA LEU A 209 8.27 1.50 11.83
C LEU A 209 8.32 2.09 10.41
N ILE A 210 7.16 2.20 9.76
CA ILE A 210 7.05 2.76 8.41
C ILE A 210 7.45 4.23 8.42
N TYR A 211 6.95 5.02 9.37
CA TYR A 211 7.28 6.44 9.51
C TYR A 211 8.79 6.66 9.69
N LEU A 212 9.42 5.90 10.60
CA LEU A 212 10.87 5.97 10.84
C LEU A 212 11.68 5.66 9.57
N ALA A 213 11.31 4.59 8.86
CA ALA A 213 12.00 4.20 7.64
C ALA A 213 11.82 5.24 6.52
N LEU A 214 10.63 5.84 6.39
CA LEU A 214 10.35 6.92 5.45
C LEU A 214 11.10 8.21 5.81
N ALA A 215 11.22 8.54 7.10
CA ALA A 215 12.03 9.66 7.56
C ALA A 215 13.51 9.45 7.23
N ALA A 216 14.05 8.26 7.49
CA ALA A 216 15.42 7.90 7.10
C ALA A 216 15.63 7.99 5.59
N LEU A 217 14.68 7.49 4.80
CA LEU A 217 14.70 7.59 3.34
C LEU A 217 14.66 9.06 2.88
N PHE A 218 13.83 9.91 3.50
CA PHE A 218 13.76 11.33 3.20
C PHE A 218 15.11 12.02 3.42
N PHE A 219 15.77 11.78 4.56
CA PHE A 219 17.10 12.32 4.83
C PHE A 219 18.14 11.82 3.81
N LEU A 220 18.12 10.52 3.49
CA LEU A 220 19.00 9.95 2.46
C LEU A 220 18.77 10.59 1.08
N GLN A 221 17.52 10.78 0.67
CA GLN A 221 17.18 11.35 -0.63
C GLN A 221 17.57 12.84 -0.75
N ARG A 222 17.35 13.62 0.32
CA ARG A 222 17.59 15.08 0.31
C ARG A 222 19.02 15.47 0.63
N PHE A 223 19.69 14.73 1.51
CA PHE A 223 21.02 15.10 2.02
C PHE A 223 22.10 14.03 1.76
N ARG A 224 21.77 12.96 1.02
CA ARG A 224 22.71 11.87 0.64
C ARG A 224 23.39 11.27 1.88
N TRP A 225 24.70 11.03 1.82
CA TRP A 225 25.47 10.43 2.92
C TRP A 225 25.46 11.28 4.20
N LYS A 226 25.41 12.62 4.09
CA LYS A 226 25.24 13.52 5.25
C LYS A 226 23.87 13.32 5.91
N GLY A 227 22.86 13.04 5.10
CA GLY A 227 21.53 12.65 5.56
C GLY A 227 21.51 11.34 6.33
N VAL A 228 22.31 10.35 5.91
CA VAL A 228 22.46 9.09 6.65
C VAL A 228 23.06 9.33 8.03
N LEU A 229 24.13 10.12 8.11
CA LEU A 229 24.72 10.50 9.40
C LEU A 229 23.73 11.27 10.28
N ALA A 230 23.00 12.21 9.71
CA ALA A 230 21.95 12.93 10.41
C ALA A 230 20.83 11.99 10.90
N ALA A 231 20.38 11.04 10.08
CA ALA A 231 19.35 10.08 10.45
C ALA A 231 19.80 9.15 11.59
N ILE A 232 21.04 8.67 11.55
CA ILE A 232 21.64 7.80 12.60
C ILE A 232 21.70 8.52 13.95
N ILE A 233 21.84 9.85 13.96
CA ILE A 233 21.93 10.63 15.21
C ILE A 233 20.55 11.16 15.63
N LEU A 234 19.86 11.84 14.72
CA LEU A 234 18.62 12.57 15.03
C LEU A 234 17.44 11.64 15.28
N LEU A 235 17.32 10.52 14.55
CA LEU A 235 16.18 9.62 14.74
C LEU A 235 16.25 8.93 16.10
N PRO A 236 17.37 8.30 16.54
CA PRO A 236 17.44 7.74 17.88
C PRO A 236 17.22 8.76 18.99
N LEU A 237 17.76 9.98 18.86
CA LEU A 237 17.53 11.05 19.83
C LEU A 237 16.05 11.45 19.89
N PHE A 238 15.40 11.58 18.74
CA PHE A 238 13.97 11.90 18.66
C PHE A 238 13.12 10.79 19.30
N PHE A 239 13.36 9.52 18.96
CA PHE A 239 12.61 8.41 19.54
C PHE A 239 12.90 8.20 21.03
N ALA A 240 14.13 8.46 21.49
CA ALA A 240 14.46 8.48 22.91
C ALA A 240 13.71 9.60 23.64
N SER A 241 13.62 10.80 23.03
CA SER A 241 12.81 11.88 23.61
C SER A 241 11.33 11.51 23.71
N LEU A 242 10.75 10.88 22.67
CA LEU A 242 9.37 10.40 22.68
C LEU A 242 9.14 9.33 23.75
N TYR A 243 10.10 8.42 23.95
CA TYR A 243 10.02 7.41 25.01
C TYR A 243 9.98 7.99 26.42
N ILE A 244 10.64 9.12 26.63
CA ILE A 244 10.66 9.83 27.92
C ILE A 244 9.43 10.72 28.07
N SER A 245 9.00 11.41 27.00
CA SER A 245 7.96 12.44 27.07
C SER A 245 6.54 11.95 26.81
N SER A 246 6.35 10.77 26.21
CA SER A 246 5.03 10.23 25.86
C SER A 246 4.77 8.91 26.58
N ASP A 247 3.84 8.93 27.55
CA ASP A 247 3.39 7.73 28.27
C ASP A 247 2.88 6.65 27.32
N GLN A 248 2.16 7.05 26.26
CA GLN A 248 1.66 6.13 25.24
C GLN A 248 2.82 5.41 24.54
N PHE A 249 3.80 6.16 24.04
CA PHE A 249 4.95 5.57 23.33
C PHE A 249 5.79 4.67 24.27
N ASN A 250 5.98 5.11 25.52
CA ASN A 250 6.64 4.34 26.56
C ASN A 250 5.95 2.99 26.81
N ASN A 251 4.64 3.03 27.12
CA ASN A 251 3.82 1.85 27.38
C ASN A 251 3.84 0.89 26.20
N ARG A 252 3.75 1.39 24.96
CA ARG A 252 3.75 0.54 23.75
C ARG A 252 5.09 -0.15 23.53
N THR A 253 6.20 0.55 23.78
CA THR A 253 7.54 -0.03 23.69
C THR A 253 7.72 -1.14 24.74
N ASN A 254 7.31 -0.88 25.99
CA ASN A 254 7.38 -1.88 27.06
C ASN A 254 6.46 -3.08 26.80
N GLN A 255 5.28 -2.86 26.21
CA GLN A 255 4.37 -3.93 25.79
C GLN A 255 4.95 -4.83 24.69
N VAL A 256 5.89 -4.35 23.86
CA VAL A 256 6.58 -5.24 22.90
C VAL A 256 7.40 -6.27 23.66
N VAL A 257 8.18 -5.80 24.64
CA VAL A 257 9.05 -6.65 25.46
C VAL A 257 8.21 -7.64 26.27
N SER A 258 7.15 -7.16 26.95
CA SER A 258 6.27 -8.04 27.73
C SER A 258 5.60 -9.10 26.87
N ASN A 259 5.06 -8.73 25.69
CA ASN A 259 4.40 -9.69 24.80
C ASN A 259 5.36 -10.79 24.31
N ILE A 260 6.64 -10.46 24.07
CA ILE A 260 7.65 -11.46 23.67
C ILE A 260 7.95 -12.41 24.84
N LEU A 261 8.11 -11.87 26.05
CA LEU A 261 8.34 -12.67 27.26
C LEU A 261 7.14 -13.57 27.58
N ASP A 262 5.92 -13.06 27.44
CA ASP A 262 4.68 -13.82 27.66
C ASP A 262 4.53 -14.95 26.64
N TYR A 263 4.88 -14.69 25.38
CA TYR A 263 4.91 -15.73 24.35
C TYR A 263 5.92 -16.84 24.68
N GLN A 264 7.11 -16.49 25.16
CA GLN A 264 8.11 -17.47 25.62
C GLN A 264 7.61 -18.31 26.81
N LYS A 265 6.75 -17.74 27.66
CA LYS A 265 6.09 -18.44 28.77
C LYS A 265 4.88 -19.27 28.33
N GLY A 266 4.60 -19.34 27.02
CA GLY A 266 3.50 -20.12 26.44
C GLY A 266 2.19 -19.36 26.25
N ASN A 267 2.12 -18.07 26.59
CA ASN A 267 0.93 -17.26 26.37
C ASN A 267 0.89 -16.72 24.93
N GLN A 268 0.06 -17.34 24.09
CA GLN A 268 -0.11 -16.96 22.69
C GLN A 268 -1.17 -15.87 22.47
N ASN A 269 -1.95 -15.50 23.49
CA ASN A 269 -3.08 -14.57 23.39
C ASN A 269 -2.65 -13.09 23.41
N THR A 270 -1.55 -12.78 22.72
CA THR A 270 -1.11 -11.40 22.45
C THR A 270 -1.06 -11.17 20.95
N SER A 271 -1.12 -9.92 20.50
CA SER A 271 -1.04 -9.60 19.07
C SER A 271 0.26 -10.09 18.40
N ILE A 272 1.37 -10.13 19.14
CA ILE A 272 2.64 -10.72 18.68
C ILE A 272 2.56 -12.24 18.73
N GLY A 273 2.06 -12.81 19.84
CA GLY A 273 1.95 -14.25 20.01
C GLY A 273 1.10 -14.90 18.92
N LEU A 274 -0.06 -14.33 18.60
CA LEU A 274 -0.91 -14.80 17.51
C LEU A 274 -0.21 -14.75 16.15
N ARG A 275 0.49 -13.65 15.82
CA ARG A 275 1.24 -13.54 14.55
C ARG A 275 2.35 -14.57 14.44
N LEU A 276 3.08 -14.81 15.54
CA LEU A 276 4.11 -15.85 15.59
C LEU A 276 3.50 -17.25 15.44
N SER A 277 2.40 -17.54 16.14
CA SER A 277 1.66 -18.80 16.00
C SER A 277 1.14 -19.00 14.57
N PHE A 278 0.62 -17.94 13.93
CA PHE A 278 0.21 -18.00 12.53
C PHE A 278 1.39 -18.30 11.62
N ALA A 279 2.53 -17.61 11.79
CA ALA A 279 3.72 -17.87 10.99
C ALA A 279 4.24 -19.31 11.16
N GLN A 280 4.39 -19.79 12.40
CA GLN A 280 4.84 -21.15 12.70
C GLN A 280 3.92 -22.19 12.07
N TYR A 281 2.60 -22.01 12.23
CA TYR A 281 1.62 -22.91 11.65
C TYR A 281 1.62 -22.84 10.12
N SER A 282 1.79 -21.66 9.52
CA SER A 282 1.92 -21.51 8.07
C SER A 282 3.11 -22.30 7.55
N PHE A 283 4.27 -22.22 8.21
CA PHE A 283 5.45 -22.99 7.80
C PHE A 283 5.27 -24.50 7.94
N SER A 284 4.47 -24.95 8.91
CA SER A 284 4.15 -26.38 9.07
C SER A 284 3.32 -26.92 7.90
N VAL A 285 2.51 -26.08 7.24
CA VAL A 285 1.77 -26.42 6.02
C VAL A 285 2.62 -26.23 4.77
N ILE A 286 3.33 -25.10 4.66
CA ILE A 286 4.16 -24.73 3.50
C ILE A 286 5.17 -25.82 3.16
N LYS A 287 5.74 -26.51 4.15
CA LYS A 287 6.70 -27.61 3.95
C LYS A 287 6.15 -28.76 3.09
N HIS A 288 4.83 -28.91 3.01
CA HIS A 288 4.16 -29.93 2.19
C HIS A 288 3.84 -29.44 0.77
N HIS A 289 3.90 -28.12 0.53
CA HIS A 289 3.54 -27.49 -0.75
C HIS A 289 4.56 -26.42 -1.18
N LEU A 290 5.86 -26.72 -1.07
CA LEU A 290 6.93 -25.72 -1.22
C LEU A 290 6.98 -25.04 -2.59
N LEU A 291 6.81 -25.78 -3.68
CA LEU A 291 7.05 -25.25 -5.03
C LEU A 291 5.93 -24.33 -5.51
N ILE A 292 4.69 -24.83 -5.48
CA ILE A 292 3.51 -24.15 -6.05
C ILE A 292 2.50 -23.71 -4.99
N GLY A 293 2.73 -23.98 -3.71
CA GLY A 293 1.80 -23.62 -2.63
C GLY A 293 0.55 -24.49 -2.59
N SER A 294 -0.33 -24.20 -1.63
CA SER A 294 -1.60 -24.91 -1.43
C SER A 294 -2.75 -24.36 -2.29
N GLY A 295 -2.47 -23.37 -3.15
CA GLY A 295 -3.39 -22.73 -4.07
C GLY A 295 -4.06 -21.48 -3.51
N THR A 296 -4.68 -20.71 -4.40
CA THR A 296 -5.20 -19.37 -4.11
C THR A 296 -6.43 -19.43 -3.22
N GLY A 297 -6.44 -18.61 -2.16
CA GLY A 297 -7.51 -18.55 -1.17
C GLY A 297 -7.58 -19.74 -0.21
N SER A 298 -6.60 -20.66 -0.26
CA SER A 298 -6.59 -21.88 0.57
C SER A 298 -6.33 -21.64 2.06
N PHE A 299 -5.80 -20.47 2.44
CA PHE A 299 -5.33 -20.19 3.80
C PHE A 299 -6.39 -20.41 4.88
N GLU A 300 -7.51 -19.68 4.81
CA GLU A 300 -8.56 -19.71 5.84
C GLU A 300 -9.16 -21.12 5.97
N GLU A 301 -9.41 -21.78 4.84
CA GLU A 301 -10.04 -23.10 4.82
C GLU A 301 -9.11 -24.21 5.36
N ILE A 302 -7.82 -24.15 5.03
CA ILE A 302 -6.82 -25.06 5.61
C ILE A 302 -6.71 -24.84 7.12
N TYR A 303 -6.62 -23.59 7.57
CA TYR A 303 -6.56 -23.26 9.01
C TYR A 303 -7.79 -23.77 9.76
N ARG A 304 -8.97 -23.61 9.16
CA ARG A 304 -10.22 -24.12 9.71
C ARG A 304 -10.25 -25.64 9.77
N THR A 305 -9.84 -26.32 8.71
CA THR A 305 -9.94 -27.78 8.57
C THR A 305 -8.92 -28.50 9.45
N LEU A 306 -7.72 -27.96 9.57
CA LEU A 306 -6.64 -28.53 10.36
C LEU A 306 -6.59 -27.98 11.80
N ASN A 307 -7.62 -27.23 12.20
CA ASN A 307 -7.78 -26.63 13.52
C ASN A 307 -6.52 -25.87 14.00
N GLY A 308 -6.05 -24.91 13.20
CA GLY A 308 -4.89 -24.07 13.54
C GLY A 308 -5.11 -23.09 14.69
N PRO A 309 -4.27 -22.05 14.83
CA PRO A 309 -4.49 -20.98 15.79
C PRO A 309 -5.64 -20.06 15.36
N LYS A 310 -6.49 -19.67 16.32
CA LYS A 310 -7.63 -18.75 16.14
C LYS A 310 -7.35 -17.38 16.73
N ILE A 311 -7.96 -16.34 16.17
CA ILE A 311 -8.03 -15.01 16.76
C ILE A 311 -9.05 -15.05 17.91
N ASN A 312 -8.63 -14.63 19.11
CA ASN A 312 -9.43 -14.64 20.34
C ASN A 312 -10.11 -16.00 20.63
N ASN A 313 -9.52 -17.11 20.19
CA ASN A 313 -10.09 -18.47 20.27
C ASN A 313 -11.43 -18.70 19.55
N GLU A 314 -11.90 -17.72 18.77
CA GLU A 314 -13.24 -17.75 18.16
C GLU A 314 -13.18 -17.81 16.64
N THR A 315 -12.31 -17.03 16.01
CA THR A 315 -12.34 -16.79 14.56
C THR A 315 -11.06 -17.25 13.87
N TRP A 316 -11.21 -17.78 12.66
CA TRP A 316 -10.08 -18.20 11.82
C TRP A 316 -9.51 -16.99 11.07
N PRO A 317 -8.18 -16.81 11.04
CA PRO A 317 -7.58 -15.72 10.28
C PRO A 317 -7.75 -15.95 8.78
N ALA A 318 -8.09 -14.89 8.05
CA ALA A 318 -8.16 -14.93 6.58
C ALA A 318 -6.75 -14.95 5.92
N HIS A 319 -5.70 -14.60 6.67
CA HIS A 319 -4.31 -14.53 6.22
C HIS A 319 -3.33 -14.54 7.41
N PRO A 320 -2.04 -14.84 7.22
CA PRO A 320 -1.07 -14.97 8.30
C PRO A 320 -0.56 -13.64 8.87
N HIS A 321 -1.15 -12.50 8.49
CA HIS A 321 -0.65 -11.15 8.80
C HIS A 321 0.79 -10.91 8.34
N ASN A 322 1.16 -11.51 7.21
CA ASN A 322 2.44 -11.33 6.56
C ASN A 322 2.26 -11.64 5.06
N GLU A 323 2.51 -10.65 4.20
CA GLU A 323 2.35 -10.76 2.75
C GLU A 323 3.23 -11.88 2.17
N TYR A 324 4.48 -11.96 2.61
CA TYR A 324 5.45 -12.93 2.09
C TYR A 324 5.05 -14.36 2.44
N ILE A 325 4.65 -14.60 3.69
CA ILE A 325 4.13 -15.91 4.12
C ILE A 325 2.81 -16.21 3.40
N SER A 326 1.93 -15.21 3.22
CA SER A 326 0.65 -15.38 2.52
C SER A 326 0.85 -15.82 1.05
N ILE A 327 1.78 -15.19 0.34
CA ILE A 327 2.12 -15.54 -1.04
C ILE A 327 2.82 -16.90 -1.10
N LEU A 328 3.78 -17.15 -0.20
CA LEU A 328 4.48 -18.44 -0.12
C LEU A 328 3.52 -19.59 0.17
N PHE A 329 2.55 -19.38 1.06
CA PHE A 329 1.51 -20.36 1.39
C PHE A 329 0.65 -20.68 0.16
N GLN A 330 0.16 -19.66 -0.54
CA GLN A 330 -0.78 -19.85 -1.65
C GLN A 330 -0.13 -20.28 -2.96
N LEU A 331 1.06 -19.76 -3.29
CA LEU A 331 1.72 -19.92 -4.60
C LEU A 331 3.13 -20.53 -4.52
N GLY A 332 3.61 -20.87 -3.33
CA GLY A 332 4.92 -21.47 -3.13
C GLY A 332 6.08 -20.53 -3.41
N VAL A 333 7.28 -21.11 -3.46
CA VAL A 333 8.53 -20.39 -3.75
C VAL A 333 8.49 -19.75 -5.14
N VAL A 334 7.77 -20.37 -6.09
CA VAL A 334 7.60 -19.78 -7.44
C VAL A 334 6.85 -18.45 -7.35
N GLY A 335 5.69 -18.41 -6.70
CA GLY A 335 4.94 -17.17 -6.53
C GLY A 335 5.69 -16.10 -5.74
N LEU A 336 6.35 -16.49 -4.63
CA LEU A 336 7.13 -15.56 -3.82
C LEU A 336 8.30 -14.96 -4.62
N SER A 337 9.00 -15.77 -5.41
CA SER A 337 10.13 -15.30 -6.23
C SER A 337 9.68 -14.28 -7.29
N ILE A 338 8.55 -14.56 -7.96
CA ILE A 338 7.96 -13.63 -8.94
C ILE A 338 7.51 -12.33 -8.26
N PHE A 339 6.90 -12.41 -7.08
CA PHE A 339 6.51 -11.23 -6.30
C PHE A 339 7.72 -10.38 -5.88
N LEU A 340 8.78 -10.98 -5.34
CA LEU A 340 10.00 -10.27 -4.97
C LEU A 340 10.70 -9.65 -6.19
N TYR A 341 10.71 -10.37 -7.31
CA TYR A 341 11.21 -9.83 -8.57
C TYR A 341 10.39 -8.64 -9.06
N TRP A 342 9.06 -8.69 -8.91
CA TRP A 342 8.17 -7.57 -9.22
C TRP A 342 8.50 -6.33 -8.37
N ILE A 343 8.73 -6.48 -7.06
CA ILE A 343 9.16 -5.40 -6.18
C ILE A 343 10.52 -4.84 -6.62
N TYR A 344 11.49 -5.71 -6.91
CA TYR A 344 12.80 -5.30 -7.43
C TYR A 344 12.69 -4.46 -8.71
N LEU A 345 11.85 -4.88 -9.66
CA LEU A 345 11.64 -4.15 -10.90
C LEU A 345 11.02 -2.77 -10.67
N GLN A 346 10.15 -2.61 -9.67
CA GLN A 346 9.60 -1.31 -9.30
C GLN A 346 10.68 -0.38 -8.73
N ILE A 347 11.55 -0.91 -7.86
CA ILE A 347 12.69 -0.16 -7.34
C ILE A 347 13.59 0.28 -8.50
N ARG A 348 13.96 -0.65 -9.39
CA ARG A 348 14.77 -0.33 -10.59
C ARG A 348 14.08 0.73 -11.46
N PHE A 349 12.78 0.59 -11.71
CA PHE A 349 12.00 1.52 -12.52
C PHE A 349 11.97 2.94 -11.93
N SER A 350 11.90 3.07 -10.61
CA SER A 350 11.88 4.36 -9.92
C SER A 350 13.09 5.25 -10.27
N PHE A 351 14.26 4.65 -10.52
CA PHE A 351 15.47 5.39 -10.89
C PHE A 351 15.41 5.99 -12.30
N SER A 352 14.45 5.56 -13.14
CA SER A 352 14.21 6.13 -14.46
C SER A 352 13.21 7.30 -14.46
N LEU A 353 12.66 7.66 -13.30
CA LEU A 353 11.67 8.73 -13.15
C LEU A 353 12.31 10.10 -12.88
N PRO A 354 11.60 11.20 -13.16
CA PRO A 354 11.94 12.52 -12.65
C PRO A 354 12.08 12.50 -11.12
N GLN A 355 12.85 13.44 -10.58
CA GLN A 355 13.24 13.42 -9.16
C GLN A 355 12.05 13.41 -8.20
N GLU A 356 11.02 14.22 -8.46
CA GLU A 356 9.81 14.30 -7.62
C GLU A 356 9.13 12.93 -7.53
N GLU A 357 8.74 12.33 -8.66
CA GLU A 357 8.06 11.02 -8.67
C GLU A 357 8.96 9.86 -8.26
N LYS A 358 10.26 9.94 -8.54
CA LYS A 358 11.24 8.96 -8.04
C LYS A 358 11.20 8.87 -6.51
N PHE A 359 11.26 10.01 -5.81
CA PHE A 359 11.30 10.02 -4.35
C PHE A 359 9.99 9.47 -3.76
N LEU A 360 8.85 9.90 -4.30
CA LEU A 360 7.53 9.44 -3.86
C LEU A 360 7.32 7.94 -4.13
N MET A 361 7.72 7.44 -5.30
CA MET A 361 7.62 6.02 -5.64
C MET A 361 8.52 5.15 -4.76
N GLN A 362 9.75 5.60 -4.47
CA GLN A 362 10.64 4.87 -3.55
C GLN A 362 10.09 4.81 -2.14
N GLY A 363 9.50 5.90 -1.64
CA GLY A 363 8.80 5.91 -0.36
C GLY A 363 7.61 4.94 -0.35
N LEU A 364 6.79 4.96 -1.40
CA LEU A 364 5.63 4.06 -1.52
C LEU A 364 6.04 2.58 -1.48
N VAL A 365 7.05 2.21 -2.26
CA VAL A 365 7.55 0.82 -2.31
C VAL A 365 8.17 0.41 -0.98
N LEU A 366 8.98 1.26 -0.35
CA LEU A 366 9.56 0.99 0.97
C LEU A 366 8.46 0.78 2.02
N ALA A 367 7.47 1.66 2.06
CA ALA A 367 6.36 1.57 3.00
C ALA A 367 5.55 0.28 2.80
N PHE A 368 5.30 -0.13 1.55
CA PHE A 368 4.58 -1.37 1.25
C PHE A 368 5.38 -2.62 1.61
N VAL A 369 6.69 -2.64 1.32
CA VAL A 369 7.59 -3.74 1.71
C VAL A 369 7.61 -3.93 3.22
N LEU A 370 7.70 -2.85 3.99
CA LEU A 370 7.67 -2.90 5.45
C LEU A 370 6.31 -3.34 5.99
N LEU A 371 5.23 -2.80 5.42
CA LEU A 371 3.86 -3.22 5.76
C LEU A 371 3.65 -4.72 5.50
N GLY A 372 4.26 -5.27 4.44
CA GLY A 372 4.18 -6.68 4.10
C GLY A 372 4.71 -7.64 5.18
N PHE A 373 5.57 -7.19 6.10
CA PHE A 373 5.98 -8.00 7.24
C PHE A 373 4.91 -8.10 8.33
N CYS A 374 3.99 -7.14 8.39
CA CYS A 374 2.97 -6.99 9.43
C CYS A 374 1.54 -7.27 8.95
N ASN A 375 1.31 -7.28 7.64
CA ASN A 375 -0.01 -7.51 7.06
C ASN A 375 0.08 -8.15 5.66
N ALA A 376 -1.00 -8.79 5.21
CA ALA A 376 -1.17 -9.25 3.83
C ALA A 376 -1.89 -8.16 3.00
N SER A 377 -1.23 -7.01 2.86
CA SER A 377 -1.82 -5.78 2.33
C SER A 377 -2.17 -5.81 0.85
N LEU A 378 -1.58 -6.69 0.03
CA LEU A 378 -2.04 -6.85 -1.35
C LEU A 378 -3.42 -7.51 -1.39
N LEU A 379 -3.70 -8.40 -0.44
CA LEU A 379 -5.01 -9.03 -0.29
C LEU A 379 -6.02 -8.04 0.33
N VAL A 380 -5.63 -7.31 1.38
CA VAL A 380 -6.53 -6.39 2.11
C VAL A 380 -6.69 -5.03 1.41
N ASN A 381 -7.83 -4.38 1.59
CA ASN A 381 -8.06 -2.98 1.19
C ASN A 381 -8.30 -2.16 2.47
N PRO A 382 -7.84 -0.90 2.55
CA PRO A 382 -7.44 -0.01 1.44
C PRO A 382 -5.93 0.07 1.10
N ALA A 383 -5.03 -0.47 1.93
CA ALA A 383 -3.59 -0.31 1.72
C ALA A 383 -3.12 -0.81 0.34
N GLY A 384 -3.55 -2.00 -0.09
CA GLY A 384 -3.24 -2.54 -1.41
C GLY A 384 -3.77 -1.69 -2.57
N ALA A 385 -4.97 -1.12 -2.42
CA ALA A 385 -5.54 -0.23 -3.44
C ALA A 385 -4.76 1.10 -3.54
N CYS A 386 -4.38 1.68 -2.40
CA CYS A 386 -3.49 2.85 -2.35
C CYS A 386 -2.16 2.55 -3.05
N TYR A 387 -1.52 1.44 -2.68
CA TYR A 387 -0.24 1.02 -3.23
C TYR A 387 -0.27 0.88 -4.75
N VAL A 388 -1.15 0.04 -5.30
CA VAL A 388 -1.15 -0.22 -6.75
C VAL A 388 -1.56 1.03 -7.54
N SER A 389 -2.50 1.83 -7.02
CA SER A 389 -2.94 3.06 -7.69
C SER A 389 -1.80 4.08 -7.77
N PHE A 390 -1.13 4.37 -6.66
CA PHE A 390 -0.03 5.33 -6.65
C PHE A 390 1.21 4.81 -7.37
N LEU A 391 1.43 3.49 -7.39
CA LEU A 391 2.45 2.88 -8.23
C LEU A 391 2.20 3.23 -9.71
N ALA A 392 0.97 3.05 -10.20
CA ALA A 392 0.57 3.40 -11.56
C ALA A 392 0.75 4.90 -11.85
N ILE A 393 0.28 5.75 -10.93
CA ILE A 393 0.33 7.22 -11.04
C ILE A 393 1.77 7.69 -11.15
N PHE A 394 2.69 7.21 -10.30
CA PHE A 394 4.08 7.65 -10.34
C PHE A 394 4.83 7.08 -11.55
N MET A 395 4.58 5.82 -11.92
CA MET A 395 5.19 5.24 -13.12
C MET A 395 4.80 5.98 -14.40
N ALA A 396 3.62 6.59 -14.45
CA ALA A 396 3.14 7.37 -15.59
C ALA A 396 4.06 8.55 -15.94
N ALA A 397 4.81 9.09 -14.98
CA ALA A 397 5.72 10.22 -15.19
C ALA A 397 6.81 9.93 -16.23
N LYS A 398 7.20 8.65 -16.41
CA LYS A 398 8.18 8.24 -17.43
C LYS A 398 7.74 8.59 -18.86
N TYR A 399 6.43 8.64 -19.09
CA TYR A 399 5.85 8.80 -20.42
C TYR A 399 5.40 10.25 -20.71
N GLU A 400 5.63 11.18 -19.77
CA GLU A 400 5.31 12.60 -19.97
C GLU A 400 6.17 13.20 -21.10
N GLY A 401 5.54 13.97 -22.00
CA GLY A 401 6.19 14.61 -23.15
C GLY A 401 6.61 13.66 -24.29
N LYS A 402 6.85 12.38 -23.99
CA LYS A 402 7.16 11.33 -24.99
C LYS A 402 5.91 10.65 -25.54
N GLY A 403 4.83 10.63 -24.77
CA GLY A 403 3.66 9.80 -25.02
C GLY A 403 3.95 8.31 -24.77
N ILE A 404 2.91 7.48 -24.76
CA ILE A 404 3.08 6.02 -24.79
C ILE A 404 3.38 5.64 -26.25
N LYS A 405 4.66 5.54 -26.59
CA LYS A 405 5.12 5.16 -27.93
C LYS A 405 5.79 3.78 -27.89
N CYS A 406 5.51 2.95 -28.89
CA CYS A 406 6.39 1.83 -29.21
C CYS A 406 7.73 2.42 -29.64
N GLU A 407 8.81 2.10 -28.92
CA GLU A 407 10.16 2.21 -29.48
C GLU A 407 10.42 1.01 -30.39
#